data_AF-A0A534ILJ6-F1
#
_entry.id   AF-A0A534ILJ6-F1
#
_cell.length_a   1.000
_cell.length_b   1.000
_cell.length_c   1.000
_cell.angle_alpha   90.00
_cell.angle_beta   90.00
_cell.angle_gamma   90.00
#
_symmetry.space_group_name_H-M   'P 1'
#
loop_
_entity.id
_entity.type
_entity.pdbx_description
1 polymer ?
#
loop_
_entity_poly.entity_id
_entity_poly.type
_entity_poly.pdbx_seq_one_letter_code
_entity_poly.pdbx_strand_id
1 'polypeptide(L)'
;MEESEARVEMAAHFDSPADMLVASRILHNPDAYRRWEAEHDRLMRAVSEQVRLPRQVVALRSTAFALVHRKAIFEYLRDRQITGARRHRVFALFYGIRDYGNAVLAEHGNYVRCSSSYLCTYHLAEHLMQDAAFDEPLRLYEQWYSEYFRAYCDVALAETEEEKQAIAPMDALRPLLKHQLAQARQAILEMPQMPAEDWREVQIRKPTGDTQKLRVIFGGTGRLN
;
A
#
# COMPACT_ATOMS: atom_id res chain seq x y z
N MET A 1 -18.96 -8.90 -7.54
CA MET A 1 -19.34 -7.62 -8.17
C MET A 1 -20.37 -6.91 -7.33
N GLU A 2 -21.56 -7.47 -7.10
CA GLU A 2 -22.62 -6.83 -6.28
C GLU A 2 -22.15 -6.25 -4.94
N GLU A 3 -21.47 -7.03 -4.09
CA GLU A 3 -20.91 -6.56 -2.82
C GLU A 3 -19.93 -5.38 -2.97
N SER A 4 -19.15 -5.38 -4.06
CA SER A 4 -18.15 -4.35 -4.34
C SER A 4 -18.81 -3.07 -4.85
N GLU A 5 -19.85 -3.19 -5.66
CA GLU A 5 -20.66 -2.05 -6.13
C GLU A 5 -21.38 -1.38 -4.96
N ALA A 6 -22.05 -2.17 -4.12
CA ALA A 6 -22.69 -1.69 -2.89
C ALA A 6 -21.69 -0.97 -1.98
N ARG A 7 -20.46 -1.52 -1.83
CA ARG A 7 -19.41 -0.85 -1.04
C ARG A 7 -18.99 0.49 -1.64
N VAL A 8 -18.87 0.61 -2.96
CA VAL A 8 -18.53 1.90 -3.61
C VAL A 8 -19.65 2.91 -3.44
N GLU A 9 -20.90 2.50 -3.57
CA GLU A 9 -22.06 3.36 -3.31
C GLU A 9 -22.09 3.86 -1.87
N MET A 10 -21.87 2.97 -0.90
CA MET A 10 -21.74 3.37 0.51
C MET A 10 -20.58 4.35 0.72
N ALA A 11 -19.42 4.08 0.10
CA ALA A 11 -18.23 4.92 0.24
C ALA A 11 -18.47 6.36 -0.22
N ALA A 12 -19.26 6.55 -1.28
CA ALA A 12 -19.57 7.86 -1.83
C ALA A 12 -20.35 8.76 -0.86
N HIS A 13 -20.99 8.19 0.17
CA HIS A 13 -21.89 8.91 1.08
C HIS A 13 -21.39 8.97 2.52
N PHE A 14 -20.70 7.94 3.01
CA PHE A 14 -20.50 7.74 4.46
C PHE A 14 -19.04 7.58 4.91
N ASP A 15 -18.09 7.65 3.99
CA ASP A 15 -16.68 7.34 4.28
C ASP A 15 -15.82 8.60 4.50
N SER A 16 -14.51 8.42 4.60
CA SER A 16 -13.56 9.53 4.66
C SER A 16 -13.73 10.48 3.45
N PRO A 17 -13.44 11.79 3.58
CA PRO A 17 -13.57 12.72 2.46
C PRO A 17 -12.76 12.31 1.22
N ALA A 18 -11.62 11.63 1.41
CA ALA A 18 -10.80 11.14 0.31
C ALA A 18 -11.50 9.97 -0.43
N ASP A 19 -12.10 9.06 0.31
CA ASP A 19 -12.80 7.89 -0.23
C ASP A 19 -14.12 8.28 -0.90
N MET A 20 -14.86 9.22 -0.29
CA MET A 20 -16.04 9.82 -0.89
C MET A 20 -15.74 10.42 -2.26
N LEU A 21 -14.63 11.17 -2.40
CA LEU A 21 -14.23 11.80 -3.65
C LEU A 21 -13.90 10.76 -4.73
N VAL A 22 -13.15 9.71 -4.38
CA VAL A 22 -12.78 8.65 -5.33
C VAL A 22 -14.02 7.87 -5.76
N ALA A 23 -14.85 7.41 -4.82
CA ALA A 23 -16.05 6.65 -5.10
C ALA A 23 -17.07 7.45 -5.93
N SER A 24 -17.34 8.70 -5.53
CA SER A 24 -18.22 9.59 -6.28
C SER A 24 -17.74 9.80 -7.72
N ARG A 25 -16.42 9.85 -7.93
CA ARG A 25 -15.85 10.07 -9.27
C ARG A 25 -16.03 8.88 -10.20
N ILE A 26 -16.10 7.67 -9.65
CA ILE A 26 -16.44 6.47 -10.42
C ILE A 26 -17.93 6.47 -10.75
N LEU A 27 -18.80 6.68 -9.74
CA LEU A 27 -20.25 6.59 -9.91
C LEU A 27 -20.82 7.66 -10.87
N HIS A 28 -20.30 8.88 -10.84
CA HIS A 28 -20.79 9.96 -11.70
C HIS A 28 -20.23 9.93 -13.13
N ASN A 29 -19.30 9.02 -13.45
CA ASN A 29 -18.70 8.94 -14.78
C ASN A 29 -18.82 7.52 -15.35
N PRO A 30 -19.75 7.29 -16.30
CA PRO A 30 -19.99 5.97 -16.88
C PRO A 30 -18.73 5.31 -17.49
N ASP A 31 -17.82 6.08 -18.09
CA ASP A 31 -16.57 5.55 -18.64
C ASP A 31 -15.54 5.20 -17.56
N ALA A 32 -15.55 5.92 -16.44
CA ALA A 32 -14.75 5.57 -15.28
C ALA A 32 -15.30 4.30 -14.61
N TYR A 33 -16.62 4.21 -14.46
CA TYR A 33 -17.32 3.05 -13.93
C TYR A 33 -16.99 1.78 -14.72
N ARG A 34 -17.24 1.73 -16.03
CA ARG A 34 -16.97 0.55 -16.85
C ARG A 34 -15.51 0.10 -16.80
N ARG A 35 -14.57 1.05 -16.78
CA ARG A 35 -13.15 0.73 -16.67
C ARG A 35 -12.79 0.20 -15.29
N TRP A 36 -13.36 0.76 -14.24
CA TRP A 36 -13.19 0.25 -12.88
C TRP A 36 -13.77 -1.15 -12.75
N GLU A 37 -15.00 -1.35 -13.20
CA GLU A 37 -15.70 -2.63 -13.18
C GLU A 37 -14.87 -3.72 -13.88
N ALA A 38 -14.39 -3.47 -15.10
CA ALA A 38 -13.55 -4.43 -15.83
C ALA A 38 -12.20 -4.71 -15.15
N GLU A 39 -11.56 -3.69 -14.58
CA GLU A 39 -10.30 -3.87 -13.85
C GLU A 39 -10.52 -4.63 -12.53
N HIS A 40 -11.60 -4.29 -11.82
CA HIS A 40 -11.98 -4.91 -10.55
C HIS A 40 -12.41 -6.37 -10.74
N ASP A 41 -13.22 -6.68 -11.76
CA ASP A 41 -13.59 -8.06 -12.11
C ASP A 41 -12.34 -8.89 -12.38
N ARG A 42 -11.35 -8.35 -13.11
CA ARG A 42 -10.09 -9.06 -13.35
C ARG A 42 -9.32 -9.35 -12.06
N LEU A 43 -9.30 -8.41 -11.11
CA LEU A 43 -8.66 -8.61 -9.82
C LEU A 43 -9.41 -9.66 -8.98
N MET A 44 -10.73 -9.57 -8.92
CA MET A 44 -11.57 -10.48 -8.14
C MET A 44 -11.64 -11.88 -8.75
N ARG A 45 -11.54 -11.99 -10.07
CA ARG A 45 -11.44 -13.29 -10.77
C ARG A 45 -10.21 -14.08 -10.33
N ALA A 46 -9.06 -13.42 -10.19
CA ALA A 46 -7.86 -14.09 -9.67
C ALA A 46 -8.03 -14.62 -8.24
N VAL A 47 -8.90 -13.98 -7.44
CA VAL A 47 -9.29 -14.43 -6.11
C VAL A 47 -10.29 -15.58 -6.20
N SER A 48 -11.38 -15.42 -6.95
CA SER A 48 -12.47 -16.40 -7.02
C SER A 48 -12.10 -17.70 -7.75
N GLU A 49 -11.12 -17.66 -8.67
CA GLU A 49 -10.55 -18.85 -9.31
C GLU A 49 -9.84 -19.79 -8.32
N GLN A 50 -9.49 -19.30 -7.12
CA GLN A 50 -8.91 -20.16 -6.10
C GLN A 50 -10.00 -21.07 -5.48
N VAL A 51 -9.78 -22.38 -5.56
CA VAL A 51 -10.76 -23.41 -5.11
C VAL A 51 -10.94 -23.45 -3.58
N ARG A 52 -9.95 -23.00 -2.81
CA ARG A 52 -9.95 -23.13 -1.35
C ARG A 52 -9.90 -21.76 -0.70
N LEU A 53 -10.73 -21.55 0.33
CA LEU A 53 -10.80 -20.29 1.08
C LEU A 53 -9.43 -19.76 1.54
N PRO A 54 -8.51 -20.57 2.12
CA PRO A 54 -7.18 -20.06 2.48
C PRO A 54 -6.38 -19.51 1.28
N ARG A 55 -6.56 -20.08 0.08
CA ARG A 55 -5.92 -19.55 -1.14
C ARG A 55 -6.61 -18.30 -1.65
N GLN A 56 -7.93 -18.20 -1.52
CA GLN A 56 -8.68 -16.97 -1.82
C GLN A 56 -8.22 -15.82 -0.93
N VAL A 57 -8.07 -16.07 0.38
CA VAL A 57 -7.55 -15.11 1.36
C VAL A 57 -6.16 -14.61 0.96
N VAL A 58 -5.22 -15.51 0.68
CA VAL A 58 -3.85 -15.14 0.24
C VAL A 58 -3.86 -14.35 -1.09
N ALA A 59 -4.74 -14.71 -2.02
CA ALA A 59 -4.92 -13.98 -3.26
C ALA A 59 -5.49 -12.57 -3.02
N LEU A 60 -6.47 -12.42 -2.13
CA LEU A 60 -7.04 -11.12 -1.77
C LEU A 60 -6.01 -10.21 -1.10
N ARG A 61 -5.21 -10.73 -0.16
CA ARG A 61 -4.06 -10.01 0.45
C ARG A 61 -3.06 -9.55 -0.61
N SER A 62 -2.73 -10.42 -1.55
CA SER A 62 -1.82 -10.10 -2.67
C SER A 62 -2.37 -8.99 -3.56
N THR A 63 -3.67 -9.02 -3.84
CA THR A 63 -4.38 -7.95 -4.57
C THR A 63 -4.34 -6.63 -3.79
N ALA A 64 -4.58 -6.66 -2.48
CA ALA A 64 -4.52 -5.46 -1.63
C ALA A 64 -3.12 -4.82 -1.68
N PHE A 65 -2.05 -5.61 -1.60
CA PHE A 65 -0.68 -5.08 -1.75
C PHE A 65 -0.44 -4.41 -3.10
N ALA A 66 -0.92 -5.01 -4.19
CA ALA A 66 -0.77 -4.42 -5.52
C ALA A 66 -1.53 -3.09 -5.63
N LEU A 67 -2.70 -2.98 -4.99
CA LEU A 67 -3.50 -1.76 -4.96
C LEU A 67 -2.82 -0.65 -4.13
N VAL A 68 -2.27 -0.97 -2.96
CA VAL A 68 -1.42 -0.05 -2.16
C VAL A 68 -0.28 0.51 -3.01
N HIS A 69 0.39 -0.36 -3.78
CA HIS A 69 1.51 0.07 -4.62
C HIS A 69 1.08 1.00 -5.75
N ARG A 70 -0.06 0.71 -6.38
CA ARG A 70 -0.59 1.47 -7.51
C ARG A 70 -1.12 2.85 -7.11
N LYS A 71 -1.60 3.04 -5.88
CA LYS A 71 -2.08 4.36 -5.42
C LYS A 71 -0.97 5.28 -4.92
N ALA A 72 0.21 4.74 -4.62
CA ALA A 72 1.27 5.46 -3.92
C ALA A 72 1.87 6.65 -4.67
N ILE A 73 1.88 6.66 -6.02
CA ILE A 73 2.35 7.83 -6.78
C ILE A 73 1.46 9.03 -6.47
N PHE A 74 0.14 8.86 -6.57
CA PHE A 74 -0.80 9.93 -6.31
C PHE A 74 -0.81 10.37 -4.83
N GLU A 75 -0.74 9.41 -3.91
CA GLU A 75 -0.65 9.71 -2.47
C GLU A 75 0.64 10.47 -2.14
N TYR A 76 1.78 10.08 -2.72
CA TYR A 76 3.03 10.83 -2.59
C TYR A 76 2.89 12.26 -3.10
N LEU A 77 2.32 12.45 -4.30
CA LEU A 77 2.10 13.79 -4.87
C LEU A 77 1.21 14.65 -3.97
N ARG A 78 0.12 14.07 -3.44
CA ARG A 78 -0.82 14.72 -2.52
C ARG A 78 -0.15 15.08 -1.20
N ASP A 79 0.45 14.11 -0.53
CA ASP A 79 0.94 14.28 0.85
C ASP A 79 2.19 15.16 0.91
N ARG A 80 3.02 15.12 -0.14
CA ARG A 80 4.21 15.98 -0.28
C ARG A 80 3.94 17.30 -0.99
N GLN A 81 2.71 17.54 -1.43
CA GLN A 81 2.30 18.76 -2.14
C GLN A 81 3.25 19.09 -3.31
N ILE A 82 3.62 18.06 -4.08
CA ILE A 82 4.61 18.19 -5.15
C ILE A 82 3.97 18.91 -6.35
N THR A 83 4.56 20.04 -6.72
CA THR A 83 4.07 20.91 -7.81
C THR A 83 5.17 21.28 -8.79
N GLY A 84 4.81 21.95 -9.89
CA GLY A 84 5.75 22.53 -10.86
C GLY A 84 6.72 21.51 -11.47
N ALA A 85 7.99 21.91 -11.59
CA ALA A 85 9.05 21.11 -12.22
C ALA A 85 9.33 19.80 -11.47
N ARG A 86 9.19 19.76 -10.14
CA ARG A 86 9.33 18.51 -9.36
C ARG A 86 8.24 17.51 -9.70
N ARG A 87 7.00 17.95 -9.92
CA ARG A 87 5.91 17.06 -10.36
C ARG A 87 6.20 16.47 -11.73
N HIS A 88 6.72 17.25 -12.67
CA HIS A 88 7.12 16.74 -13.99
C HIS A 88 8.19 15.66 -13.88
N ARG A 89 9.16 15.83 -12.98
CA ARG A 89 10.20 14.84 -12.70
C ARG A 89 9.64 13.54 -12.09
N VAL A 90 8.68 13.62 -11.18
CA VAL A 90 7.97 12.43 -10.67
C VAL A 90 7.34 11.66 -11.83
N PHE A 91 6.62 12.34 -12.71
CA PHE A 91 6.01 11.67 -13.87
C PHE A 91 7.07 11.12 -14.84
N ALA A 92 8.17 11.83 -15.06
CA ALA A 92 9.28 11.31 -15.86
C ALA A 92 9.92 10.04 -15.25
N LEU A 93 9.99 9.94 -13.92
CA LEU A 93 10.53 8.78 -13.22
C LEU A 93 9.71 7.50 -13.44
N PHE A 94 8.37 7.60 -13.49
CA PHE A 94 7.48 6.43 -13.58
C PHE A 94 6.91 6.18 -14.99
N TYR A 95 6.76 7.23 -15.79
CA TYR A 95 6.16 7.16 -17.12
C TYR A 95 7.18 7.41 -18.25
N GLY A 96 8.43 7.77 -17.93
CA GLY A 96 9.45 8.13 -18.89
C GLY A 96 9.19 9.48 -19.56
N ILE A 97 9.82 9.71 -20.72
CA ILE A 97 9.67 10.94 -21.53
C ILE A 97 8.37 10.89 -22.35
N ARG A 98 7.25 10.54 -21.70
CA ARG A 98 5.91 10.60 -22.30
C ARG A 98 5.34 12.00 -22.17
N ASP A 99 4.32 12.32 -22.95
CA ASP A 99 3.55 13.55 -22.76
C ASP A 99 3.02 13.62 -21.32
N TYR A 100 3.46 14.67 -20.60
CA TYR A 100 3.16 14.87 -19.19
C TYR A 100 1.65 14.96 -18.94
N GLY A 101 0.91 15.63 -19.83
CA GLY A 101 -0.54 15.76 -19.70
C GLY A 101 -1.23 14.40 -19.70
N ASN A 102 -0.91 13.56 -20.69
CA ASN A 102 -1.41 12.20 -20.76
C ASN A 102 -0.97 11.33 -19.58
N ALA A 103 0.27 11.47 -19.10
CA ALA A 103 0.76 10.72 -17.95
C ALA A 103 -0.02 11.07 -16.67
N VAL A 104 -0.30 12.37 -16.44
CA VAL A 104 -1.11 12.84 -15.31
C VAL A 104 -2.54 12.31 -15.37
N LEU A 105 -3.17 12.37 -16.54
CA LEU A 105 -4.54 11.87 -16.73
C LEU A 105 -4.62 10.35 -16.51
N ALA A 106 -3.65 9.61 -17.05
CA ALA A 106 -3.55 8.17 -16.88
C ALA A 106 -3.37 7.79 -15.40
N GLU A 107 -2.42 8.43 -14.70
CA GLU A 107 -2.15 8.17 -13.28
C GLU A 107 -3.35 8.51 -12.40
N HIS A 108 -3.99 9.66 -12.61
CA HIS A 108 -5.19 10.01 -11.85
C HIS A 108 -6.32 9.01 -12.09
N GLY A 109 -6.52 8.57 -13.34
CA GLY A 109 -7.48 7.51 -13.64
C GLY A 109 -7.14 6.20 -12.92
N ASN A 110 -5.87 5.81 -12.91
CA ASN A 110 -5.40 4.61 -12.20
C ASN A 110 -5.63 4.72 -10.70
N TYR A 111 -5.28 5.85 -10.08
CA TYR A 111 -5.50 6.12 -8.67
C TYR A 111 -6.97 5.95 -8.30
N VAL A 112 -7.89 6.58 -9.05
CA VAL A 112 -9.32 6.48 -8.76
C VAL A 112 -9.80 5.02 -8.76
N ARG A 113 -9.47 4.26 -9.81
CA ARG A 113 -9.91 2.86 -9.92
C ARG A 113 -9.26 1.95 -8.89
N CYS A 114 -7.97 2.15 -8.61
CA CYS A 114 -7.23 1.34 -7.63
C CYS A 114 -7.73 1.62 -6.22
N SER A 115 -7.95 2.89 -5.85
CA SER A 115 -8.46 3.25 -4.52
C SER A 115 -9.87 2.71 -4.29
N SER A 116 -10.78 2.80 -5.27
CA SER A 116 -12.10 2.18 -5.13
C SER A 116 -12.04 0.65 -5.05
N SER A 117 -11.17 0.01 -5.83
CA SER A 117 -10.94 -1.43 -5.70
C SER A 117 -10.36 -1.80 -4.34
N TYR A 118 -9.52 -0.94 -3.76
CA TYR A 118 -8.91 -1.16 -2.45
C TYR A 118 -9.96 -1.12 -1.33
N LEU A 119 -10.87 -0.16 -1.37
CA LEU A 119 -12.04 -0.10 -0.47
C LEU A 119 -12.87 -1.38 -0.55
N CYS A 120 -13.08 -1.90 -1.76
CA CYS A 120 -13.77 -3.17 -1.95
C CYS A 120 -12.99 -4.35 -1.36
N THR A 121 -11.67 -4.43 -1.55
CA THR A 121 -10.87 -5.51 -0.97
C THR A 121 -10.92 -5.52 0.55
N TYR A 122 -10.90 -4.34 1.18
CA TYR A 122 -11.08 -4.20 2.62
C TYR A 122 -12.44 -4.73 3.08
N HIS A 123 -13.51 -4.30 2.41
CA HIS A 123 -14.86 -4.72 2.74
C HIS A 123 -15.07 -6.24 2.60
N LEU A 124 -14.55 -6.83 1.52
CA LEU A 124 -14.61 -8.28 1.30
C LEU A 124 -13.83 -9.03 2.38
N ALA A 125 -12.65 -8.53 2.76
CA ALA A 125 -11.82 -9.15 3.78
C ALA A 125 -12.48 -9.09 5.17
N GLU A 126 -13.05 -7.95 5.54
CA GLU A 126 -13.70 -7.72 6.83
C GLU A 126 -15.01 -8.50 6.96
N HIS A 127 -15.92 -8.36 5.99
CA HIS A 127 -17.30 -8.84 6.15
C HIS A 127 -17.54 -10.24 5.60
N LEU A 128 -16.81 -10.66 4.56
CA LEU A 128 -17.02 -11.98 3.96
C LEU A 128 -15.96 -12.99 4.39
N MET A 129 -14.69 -12.59 4.41
CA MET A 129 -13.60 -13.50 4.72
C MET A 129 -13.18 -13.46 6.19
N GLN A 130 -13.54 -12.45 6.97
CA GLN A 130 -13.11 -12.29 8.37
C GLN A 130 -11.59 -12.48 8.53
N ASP A 131 -10.83 -11.84 7.64
CA ASP A 131 -9.38 -11.99 7.57
C ASP A 131 -8.65 -10.96 8.44
N ALA A 132 -8.10 -11.42 9.57
CA ALA A 132 -7.37 -10.57 10.52
C ALA A 132 -6.11 -9.90 9.93
N ALA A 133 -5.63 -10.36 8.77
CA ALA A 133 -4.54 -9.69 8.07
C ALA A 133 -4.89 -8.27 7.60
N PHE A 134 -6.18 -7.98 7.36
CA PHE A 134 -6.64 -6.68 6.89
C PHE A 134 -6.75 -5.64 8.01
N ASP A 135 -6.61 -6.03 9.27
CA ASP A 135 -6.62 -5.10 10.40
C ASP A 135 -5.28 -4.35 10.54
N GLU A 136 -4.62 -4.50 11.70
CA GLU A 136 -3.32 -3.90 11.98
C GLU A 136 -2.20 -4.30 10.98
N PRO A 137 -2.09 -5.57 10.52
CA PRO A 137 -0.96 -5.99 9.68
C PRO A 137 -0.89 -5.26 8.34
N LEU A 138 -2.00 -5.23 7.59
CA LEU A 138 -2.05 -4.54 6.29
C LEU A 138 -1.88 -3.02 6.44
N ARG A 139 -2.47 -2.43 7.49
CA ARG A 139 -2.31 -1.00 7.79
C ARG A 139 -0.85 -0.62 8.05
N LEU A 140 -0.12 -1.44 8.82
CA LEU A 140 1.31 -1.22 9.06
C LEU A 140 2.14 -1.40 7.78
N TYR A 141 1.80 -2.40 6.96
CA TYR A 141 2.43 -2.57 5.67
C TYR A 141 2.24 -1.33 4.77
N GLU A 142 1.03 -0.78 4.72
CA GLU A 142 0.73 0.43 3.94
C GLU A 142 1.55 1.65 4.42
N GLN A 143 1.69 1.81 5.74
CA GLN A 143 2.52 2.86 6.33
C GLN A 143 4.00 2.70 5.94
N TRP A 144 4.56 1.51 6.14
CA TRP A 144 5.95 1.23 5.78
C TRP A 144 6.20 1.35 4.27
N TYR A 145 5.21 0.98 3.45
CA TYR A 145 5.34 1.11 2.01
C TYR A 145 5.35 2.57 1.60
N SER A 146 4.48 3.39 2.21
CA SER A 146 4.45 4.84 2.01
C SER A 146 5.78 5.49 2.41
N GLU A 147 6.38 5.07 3.54
CA GLU A 147 7.69 5.55 3.97
C GLU A 147 8.81 5.18 2.98
N TYR A 148 8.86 3.91 2.55
CA TYR A 148 9.81 3.45 1.56
C TYR A 148 9.65 4.19 0.22
N PHE A 149 8.41 4.32 -0.27
CA PHE A 149 8.10 4.96 -1.53
C PHE A 149 8.49 6.44 -1.50
N ARG A 150 8.19 7.13 -0.39
CA ARG A 150 8.64 8.50 -0.14
C ARG A 150 10.16 8.61 -0.15
N ALA A 151 10.87 7.75 0.57
CA ALA A 151 12.33 7.74 0.60
C ALA A 151 12.91 7.53 -0.81
N TYR A 152 12.33 6.61 -1.59
CA TYR A 152 12.72 6.36 -2.97
C TYR A 152 12.55 7.62 -3.84
N CYS A 153 11.38 8.24 -3.82
CA CYS A 153 11.08 9.43 -4.62
C CYS A 153 11.91 10.64 -4.20
N ASP A 154 12.02 10.93 -2.91
CA ASP A 154 12.80 12.07 -2.41
C ASP A 154 14.27 11.99 -2.82
N VAL A 155 14.86 10.78 -2.74
CA VAL A 155 16.23 10.55 -3.19
C VAL A 155 16.37 10.74 -4.70
N ALA A 156 15.40 10.25 -5.48
CA ALA A 156 15.41 10.39 -6.93
C ALA A 156 15.20 11.84 -7.42
N LEU A 157 14.54 12.68 -6.61
CA LEU A 157 14.22 14.07 -6.96
C LEU A 157 15.23 15.09 -6.46
N ALA A 158 16.14 14.72 -5.56
CA ALA A 158 17.16 15.61 -5.02
C ALA A 158 18.18 16.01 -6.11
N GLU A 159 18.32 17.32 -6.35
CA GLU A 159 19.17 17.87 -7.40
C GLU A 159 20.38 18.60 -6.83
N THR A 160 20.16 19.48 -5.85
CA THR A 160 21.25 20.27 -5.27
C THR A 160 22.05 19.43 -4.29
N GLU A 161 23.31 19.82 -4.05
CA GLU A 161 24.16 19.12 -3.08
C GLU A 161 23.59 19.24 -1.66
N GLU A 162 22.95 20.35 -1.32
CA GLU A 162 22.26 20.53 -0.05
C GLU A 162 21.07 19.56 0.09
N GLU A 163 20.27 19.41 -0.97
CA GLU A 163 19.15 18.45 -0.99
C GLU A 163 19.66 17.01 -0.84
N LYS A 164 20.71 16.65 -1.59
CA LYS A 164 21.34 15.32 -1.53
C LYS A 164 21.90 15.03 -0.15
N GLN A 165 22.56 16.00 0.47
CA GLN A 165 23.08 15.86 1.83
C GLN A 165 21.94 15.69 2.85
N ALA A 166 20.82 16.40 2.69
CA ALA A 166 19.66 16.29 3.56
C ALA A 166 18.96 14.93 3.45
N ILE A 167 18.92 14.33 2.25
CA ILE A 167 18.31 13.00 2.01
C ILE A 167 19.27 11.83 2.22
N ALA A 168 20.57 12.07 2.41
CA ALA A 168 21.58 11.01 2.55
C ALA A 168 21.25 9.96 3.63
N PRO A 169 20.73 10.31 4.82
CA PRO A 169 20.29 9.31 5.80
C PRO A 169 19.13 8.45 5.27
N MET A 170 18.18 9.06 4.56
CA MET A 170 17.06 8.34 3.97
C MET A 170 17.52 7.41 2.85
N ASP A 171 18.49 7.83 2.03
CA ASP A 171 19.10 7.00 1.00
C ASP A 171 19.74 5.75 1.62
N ALA A 172 20.55 5.94 2.67
CA ALA A 172 21.20 4.85 3.39
C ALA A 172 20.20 3.85 4.00
N LEU A 173 19.00 4.32 4.39
CA LEU A 173 17.95 3.48 4.96
C LEU A 173 17.11 2.73 3.91
N ARG A 174 17.10 3.14 2.63
CA ARG A 174 16.23 2.51 1.59
C ARG A 174 16.38 0.98 1.50
N PRO A 175 17.60 0.39 1.54
CA PRO A 175 17.74 -1.06 1.49
C PRO A 175 17.10 -1.76 2.69
N LEU A 176 17.20 -1.17 3.88
CA LEU A 176 16.60 -1.71 5.10
C LEU A 176 15.07 -1.64 5.03
N LEU A 177 14.51 -0.49 4.61
CA LEU A 177 13.07 -0.33 4.42
C LEU A 177 12.51 -1.34 3.42
N LYS A 178 13.20 -1.53 2.29
CA LYS A 178 12.84 -2.55 1.28
C LYS A 178 12.86 -3.96 1.86
N HIS A 179 13.87 -4.28 2.68
CA HIS A 179 13.97 -5.59 3.34
C HIS A 179 12.83 -5.82 4.34
N GLN A 180 12.55 -4.83 5.20
CA GLN A 180 11.46 -4.89 6.17
C GLN A 180 10.10 -5.08 5.48
N LEU A 181 9.87 -4.38 4.35
CA LEU A 181 8.66 -4.58 3.55
C LEU A 181 8.53 -5.98 2.98
N ALA A 182 9.62 -6.56 2.48
CA ALA A 182 9.61 -7.93 1.97
C ALA A 182 9.28 -8.94 3.08
N GLN A 183 9.86 -8.76 4.28
CA GLN A 183 9.56 -9.58 5.45
C GLN A 183 8.11 -9.42 5.91
N ALA A 184 7.61 -8.19 5.94
CA ALA A 184 6.24 -7.88 6.33
C ALA A 184 5.23 -8.52 5.38
N ARG A 185 5.45 -8.36 4.07
CA ARG A 185 4.63 -8.99 3.03
C ARG A 185 4.59 -10.50 3.22
N GLN A 186 5.73 -11.14 3.41
CA GLN A 186 5.79 -12.59 3.60
C GLN A 186 5.01 -13.02 4.84
N ALA A 187 5.22 -12.35 5.97
CA ALA A 187 4.54 -12.67 7.22
C ALA A 187 3.01 -12.51 7.11
N ILE A 188 2.54 -11.45 6.46
CA ILE A 188 1.11 -11.22 6.24
C ILE A 188 0.51 -12.29 5.30
N LEU A 189 1.24 -12.73 4.28
CA LEU A 189 0.76 -13.80 3.40
C LEU A 189 0.70 -15.16 4.11
N GLU A 190 1.59 -15.42 5.06
CA GLU A 190 1.63 -16.67 5.83
C GLU A 190 0.69 -16.68 7.05
N MET A 191 0.15 -15.52 7.43
CA MET A 191 -0.73 -15.37 8.59
C MET A 191 -2.00 -16.24 8.46
N PRO A 192 -2.42 -16.96 9.51
CA PRO A 192 -3.71 -17.64 9.50
C PRO A 192 -4.84 -16.61 9.35
N GLN A 193 -5.93 -16.98 8.68
CA GLN A 193 -7.10 -16.10 8.47
C GLN A 193 -7.65 -15.58 9.80
N MET A 194 -7.77 -16.47 10.79
CA MET A 194 -8.17 -16.15 12.16
C MET A 194 -7.10 -16.69 13.12
N PRO A 195 -6.13 -15.87 13.56
CA PRO A 195 -5.14 -16.29 14.55
C PRO A 195 -5.80 -16.51 15.92
N ALA A 196 -5.22 -17.40 16.73
CA ALA A 196 -5.69 -17.67 18.09
C ALA A 196 -5.28 -16.58 19.10
N GLU A 197 -4.27 -15.78 18.77
CA GLU A 197 -3.79 -14.65 19.55
C GLU A 197 -3.84 -13.38 18.70
N ASP A 198 -4.07 -12.24 19.35
CA ASP A 198 -4.03 -10.94 18.69
C ASP A 198 -2.66 -10.72 18.06
N TRP A 199 -2.68 -10.43 16.76
CA TRP A 199 -1.47 -10.11 16.02
C TRP A 199 -0.86 -8.81 16.56
N ARG A 200 0.48 -8.72 16.61
CA ARG A 200 1.20 -7.50 17.02
C ARG A 200 2.39 -7.23 16.10
N GLU A 201 2.70 -5.95 15.90
CA GLU A 201 3.84 -5.48 15.09
C GLU A 201 5.18 -6.20 15.38
N VAL A 202 5.42 -6.54 16.66
CA VAL A 202 6.64 -7.23 17.12
C VAL A 202 6.83 -8.60 16.45
N GLN A 203 5.76 -9.24 15.98
CA GLN A 203 5.82 -10.55 15.31
C GLN A 203 6.47 -10.45 13.91
N ILE A 204 6.41 -9.29 13.26
CA ILE A 204 7.08 -9.03 11.97
C ILE A 204 8.48 -8.45 12.16
N ARG A 205 8.70 -7.64 13.21
CA ARG A 205 10.03 -7.08 13.52
C ARG A 205 10.98 -8.16 14.04
N LYS A 206 11.57 -8.94 13.13
CA LYS A 206 12.74 -9.76 13.46
C LYS A 206 13.88 -8.82 13.84
N PRO A 207 14.54 -8.99 15.01
CA PRO A 207 15.65 -8.13 15.38
C PRO A 207 16.76 -8.28 14.34
N THR A 208 17.17 -7.18 13.74
CA THR A 208 18.28 -7.09 12.79
C THR A 208 19.51 -6.50 13.46
N GLY A 209 20.68 -7.12 13.24
CA GLY A 209 22.02 -6.59 13.55
C GLY A 209 22.16 -5.96 14.94
N ASP A 210 22.01 -4.64 15.03
CA ASP A 210 22.22 -3.87 16.26
C ASP A 210 21.12 -4.07 17.31
N THR A 211 19.88 -4.39 16.91
CA THR A 211 18.81 -4.75 17.86
C THR A 211 19.02 -6.13 18.48
N GLN A 212 19.75 -7.04 17.81
CA GLN A 212 20.18 -8.31 18.42
C GLN A 212 21.29 -8.07 19.46
N LYS A 213 22.25 -7.19 19.16
CA LYS A 213 23.33 -6.83 20.11
C LYS A 213 22.77 -6.21 21.39
N LEU A 214 21.76 -5.34 21.29
CA LEU A 214 21.10 -4.76 22.46
C LEU A 214 20.44 -5.83 23.35
N ARG A 215 19.74 -6.82 22.77
CA ARG A 215 19.16 -7.93 23.57
C ARG A 215 20.22 -8.75 24.30
N VAL A 216 21.41 -8.93 23.73
CA VAL A 216 22.52 -9.64 24.39
C VAL A 216 23.08 -8.84 25.56
N ILE A 217 23.17 -7.50 25.44
CA ILE A 217 23.66 -6.63 26.52
C ILE A 217 22.69 -6.63 27.71
N PHE A 218 21.38 -6.59 27.46
CA PHE A 218 20.36 -6.58 28.53
C PHE A 218 19.92 -7.98 29.00
N GLY A 219 20.22 -9.04 28.25
CA GLY A 219 19.99 -10.44 28.66
C GLY A 219 21.18 -11.07 29.41
N GLY A 220 22.33 -10.37 29.46
CA GLY A 220 23.57 -10.85 30.07
C GLY A 220 23.76 -10.47 31.55
N THR A 221 22.93 -9.62 32.13
CA THR A 221 23.02 -9.22 33.55
C THR A 221 22.31 -10.20 34.48
N GLY A 222 22.56 -11.50 34.28
CA GLY A 222 21.97 -12.62 35.03
C GLY A 222 23.00 -13.54 35.67
N ARG A 223 24.19 -13.03 36.00
CA ARG A 223 25.15 -13.73 36.89
C ARG A 223 25.72 -12.73 37.89
N LEU A 224 25.04 -12.62 39.03
CA LEU A 224 25.65 -12.19 40.28
C LEU A 224 25.98 -13.46 41.07
N ASN A 225 27.22 -13.53 41.55
CA ASN A 225 27.64 -14.44 42.61
C ASN A 225 26.84 -14.18 43.89
#